data_AF-A0A9D2HTK6-F1
#
_entry.id   AF-A0A9D2HTK6-F1
#
_cell.length_a   1.000
_cell.length_b   1.000
_cell.length_c   1.000
_cell.angle_alpha   90.00
_cell.angle_beta   90.00
_cell.angle_gamma   90.00
#
_symmetry.space_group_name_H-M   'P 1'
#
loop_
_entity.id
_entity.type
_entity.pdbx_description
1 polymer ?
#
loop_
_entity_poly.entity_id
_entity_poly.type
_entity_poly.pdbx_seq_one_letter_code
_entity_poly.pdbx_strand_id
1 'polypeptide(L)'
;MVAKQLSIFLENKSGRLTEVTEVLAEEGINLSALSIAENADFGILRGIVSEPDKAYQALKDRHFAVNVTDVIGISCPNVPGALARVLRFLSDEGVFIEYMYSFANGETANVIIRPNNMDECIRILTEKKVDLLAASDLYKL
;
A
#
# COMPACT_ATOMS: atom_id res chain seq x y z
N MET A 1 1.79 8.97 9.17
CA MET A 1 2.94 8.62 8.32
C MET A 1 2.88 7.16 7.94
N VAL A 2 2.90 6.26 8.93
CA VAL A 2 2.73 4.82 8.70
C VAL A 2 1.25 4.49 8.50
N ALA A 3 0.93 3.83 7.39
CA ALA A 3 -0.39 3.32 7.07
C ALA A 3 -0.41 1.78 7.15
N LYS A 4 -1.58 1.23 7.49
CA LYS A 4 -1.85 -0.20 7.55
C LYS A 4 -2.31 -0.67 6.17
N GLN A 5 -1.53 -1.54 5.56
CA GLN A 5 -1.91 -2.30 4.38
C GLN A 5 -2.46 -3.66 4.80
N LEU A 6 -3.57 -4.08 4.22
CA LEU A 6 -4.06 -5.45 4.32
C LEU A 6 -3.40 -6.32 3.26
N SER A 7 -2.83 -7.44 3.68
CA SER A 7 -2.28 -8.48 2.83
C SER A 7 -3.16 -9.71 2.94
N ILE A 8 -3.94 -10.00 1.91
CA ILE A 8 -5.00 -11.00 1.90
C ILE A 8 -4.58 -12.11 0.96
N PHE A 9 -4.48 -13.33 1.47
CA PHE A 9 -4.17 -14.50 0.67
C PHE A 9 -5.35 -14.84 -0.25
N LEU A 10 -5.05 -14.95 -1.54
CA LEU A 10 -5.97 -15.35 -2.58
C LEU A 10 -5.57 -16.75 -3.06
N GLU A 11 -6.37 -17.75 -2.71
CA GLU A 11 -6.27 -19.06 -3.34
C GLU A 11 -6.44 -18.91 -4.86
N ASN A 12 -5.72 -19.70 -5.66
CA ASN A 12 -5.87 -19.75 -7.12
C ASN A 12 -7.17 -20.48 -7.50
N LYS A 13 -8.29 -19.89 -7.11
CA LYS A 13 -9.67 -20.28 -7.42
C LYS A 13 -10.38 -19.08 -7.99
N SER A 14 -11.09 -19.29 -9.09
CA SER A 14 -11.95 -18.27 -9.68
C SER A 14 -12.94 -17.74 -8.64
N GLY A 15 -13.07 -16.42 -8.54
CA GLY A 15 -14.01 -15.76 -7.63
C GLY A 15 -13.44 -15.32 -6.27
N ARG A 16 -12.27 -15.81 -5.84
CA ARG A 16 -11.78 -15.48 -4.48
C ARG A 16 -11.50 -13.98 -4.30
N LEU A 17 -10.99 -13.31 -5.33
CA LEU A 17 -10.84 -11.85 -5.34
C LEU A 17 -12.20 -11.14 -5.27
N THR A 18 -13.20 -11.64 -6.00
CA THR A 18 -14.56 -11.10 -5.99
C THR A 18 -15.14 -11.15 -4.58
N GLU A 19 -15.04 -12.28 -3.90
CA GLU A 19 -15.51 -12.45 -2.51
C GLU A 19 -14.83 -11.45 -1.55
N VAL A 20 -13.51 -11.20 -1.70
CA VAL A 20 -12.82 -10.17 -0.89
C VAL A 20 -13.45 -8.81 -1.11
N THR A 21 -13.67 -8.42 -2.38
CA THR A 21 -14.26 -7.10 -2.69
C THR A 21 -15.71 -6.98 -2.25
N GLU A 22 -16.48 -8.07 -2.28
CA GLU A 22 -17.86 -8.12 -1.78
C GLU A 22 -17.90 -7.92 -0.26
N VAL A 23 -17.04 -8.60 0.49
CA VAL A 23 -16.95 -8.41 1.96
C VAL A 23 -16.63 -6.97 2.32
N LEU A 24 -15.70 -6.32 1.61
CA LEU A 24 -15.38 -4.92 1.84
C LEU A 24 -16.58 -4.01 1.51
N ALA A 25 -17.30 -4.29 0.42
CA ALA A 25 -18.46 -3.53 0.01
C ALA A 25 -19.65 -3.68 0.99
N GLU A 26 -19.91 -4.89 1.49
CA GLU A 26 -20.95 -5.17 2.50
C GLU A 26 -20.73 -4.35 3.78
N GLU A 27 -19.47 -4.12 4.14
CA GLU A 27 -19.07 -3.32 5.30
C GLU A 27 -19.01 -1.80 5.01
N GLY A 28 -19.26 -1.38 3.76
CA GLY A 28 -19.16 0.02 3.34
C GLY A 28 -17.72 0.54 3.30
N ILE A 29 -16.74 -0.33 3.09
CA ILE A 29 -15.32 -0.01 3.10
C ILE A 29 -14.82 0.21 1.67
N ASN A 30 -14.23 1.37 1.41
CA ASN A 30 -13.66 1.70 0.11
C ASN A 30 -12.24 1.12 -0.04
N LEU A 31 -11.89 0.73 -1.28
CA LEU A 31 -10.53 0.36 -1.67
C LEU A 31 -9.85 1.58 -2.32
N SER A 32 -8.89 2.17 -1.61
CA SER A 32 -8.15 3.34 -2.08
C SER A 32 -6.99 2.99 -3.00
N ALA A 33 -6.32 1.86 -2.76
CA ALA A 33 -5.29 1.34 -3.64
C ALA A 33 -5.15 -0.17 -3.48
N LEU A 34 -4.81 -0.88 -4.55
CA LEU A 34 -4.49 -2.30 -4.47
C LEU A 34 -3.35 -2.70 -5.42
N SER A 35 -2.66 -3.77 -5.05
CA SER A 35 -1.68 -4.47 -5.87
C SER A 35 -1.82 -5.96 -5.59
N ILE A 36 -1.72 -6.80 -6.61
CA ILE A 36 -1.69 -8.25 -6.45
C ILE A 36 -0.23 -8.68 -6.65
N ALA A 37 0.30 -9.41 -5.67
CA ALA A 37 1.57 -10.12 -5.81
C ALA A 37 1.28 -11.61 -5.96
N GLU A 38 1.60 -12.18 -7.11
CA GLU A 38 1.25 -13.54 -7.50
C GLU A 38 2.47 -14.45 -7.68
N ASN A 39 2.22 -15.74 -7.55
CA ASN A 39 3.06 -16.81 -8.09
C ASN A 39 2.19 -17.83 -8.82
N ALA A 40 2.76 -18.96 -9.22
CA ALA A 40 2.01 -20.01 -9.94
C ALA A 40 0.83 -20.61 -9.14
N ASP A 41 0.91 -20.58 -7.81
CA ASP A 41 0.01 -21.32 -6.91
C ASP A 41 -1.03 -20.43 -6.23
N PHE A 42 -0.73 -19.16 -5.98
CA PHE A 42 -1.60 -18.23 -5.26
C PHE A 42 -1.27 -16.76 -5.52
N GLY A 43 -2.20 -15.88 -5.15
CA GLY A 43 -2.02 -14.43 -5.11
C GLY A 43 -2.06 -13.88 -3.68
N ILE A 44 -1.50 -12.70 -3.49
CA ILE A 44 -1.67 -11.89 -2.29
C ILE A 44 -2.20 -10.52 -2.73
N LEU A 45 -3.43 -10.19 -2.36
CA LEU A 45 -3.94 -8.84 -2.50
C LEU A 45 -3.34 -7.97 -1.39
N ARG A 46 -2.61 -6.95 -1.80
CA ARG A 46 -2.12 -5.86 -0.96
C ARG A 46 -3.07 -4.68 -1.16
N GLY A 47 -3.81 -4.30 -0.13
CA GLY A 47 -4.85 -3.27 -0.21
C GLY A 47 -4.68 -2.18 0.84
N ILE A 48 -4.84 -0.94 0.41
CA ILE A 48 -5.14 0.22 1.27
C ILE A 48 -6.66 0.43 1.22
N VAL A 49 -7.27 0.48 2.39
CA VAL A 49 -8.72 0.59 2.55
C VAL A 49 -9.06 1.75 3.49
N SER A 50 -10.30 2.25 3.41
CA SER A 50 -10.75 3.38 4.21
C SER A 50 -10.78 3.12 5.72
N GLU A 51 -11.10 1.88 6.12
CA GLU A 51 -11.19 1.45 7.51
C GLU A 51 -10.42 0.14 7.73
N PRO A 52 -9.07 0.17 7.87
CA PRO A 52 -8.24 -1.05 7.85
C PRO A 52 -8.53 -2.02 8.98
N ASP A 53 -8.80 -1.53 10.19
CA ASP A 53 -9.08 -2.38 11.34
C ASP A 53 -10.45 -3.08 11.22
N LYS A 54 -11.46 -2.37 10.69
CA LYS A 54 -12.79 -2.94 10.40
C LYS A 54 -12.73 -3.96 9.27
N ALA A 55 -12.02 -3.63 8.19
CA ALA A 55 -11.81 -4.54 7.07
C ALA A 55 -11.07 -5.82 7.49
N TYR A 56 -10.03 -5.68 8.32
CA TYR A 56 -9.30 -6.83 8.87
C TYR A 56 -10.26 -7.76 9.62
N GLN A 57 -11.10 -7.22 10.50
CA GLN A 57 -12.04 -8.02 11.28
C GLN A 57 -13.08 -8.70 10.39
N ALA A 58 -13.70 -7.97 9.46
CA ALA A 58 -14.71 -8.52 8.55
C ALA A 58 -14.15 -9.65 7.67
N LEU A 59 -12.93 -9.49 7.16
CA LEU A 59 -12.24 -10.52 6.39
C LEU A 59 -11.89 -11.74 7.26
N LYS A 60 -11.45 -11.55 8.51
CA LYS A 60 -11.22 -12.65 9.46
C LYS A 60 -12.49 -13.42 9.77
N ASP A 61 -13.61 -12.72 9.98
CA ASP A 61 -14.91 -13.34 10.28
C ASP A 61 -15.45 -14.16 9.11
N ARG A 62 -15.07 -13.81 7.87
CA ARG A 62 -15.33 -14.59 6.65
C ARG A 62 -14.22 -15.59 6.31
N HIS A 63 -13.37 -15.93 7.28
CA HIS A 63 -12.31 -16.94 7.18
C HIS A 63 -11.23 -16.65 6.11
N PHE A 64 -11.00 -15.38 5.77
CA PHE A 64 -9.84 -15.01 4.96
C PHE A 64 -8.55 -15.01 5.79
N ALA A 65 -7.46 -15.50 5.19
CA ALA A 65 -6.13 -15.31 5.73
C ALA A 65 -5.64 -13.89 5.38
N VAL A 66 -5.85 -12.97 6.32
CA VAL A 66 -5.40 -11.57 6.23
C VAL A 66 -4.33 -11.26 7.28
N ASN A 67 -3.32 -10.50 6.84
CA ASN A 67 -2.26 -9.91 7.66
C ASN A 67 -2.24 -8.39 7.48
N VAL A 68 -1.71 -7.68 8.47
CA VAL A 68 -1.49 -6.23 8.39
C VAL A 68 0.00 -5.97 8.19
N THR A 69 0.34 -5.03 7.33
CA THR A 69 1.73 -4.63 7.05
C THR A 69 1.83 -3.11 7.03
N ASP A 70 2.84 -2.59 7.73
CA ASP A 70 3.11 -1.16 7.76
C ASP A 70 3.77 -0.70 6.45
N VAL A 71 3.24 0.39 5.88
CA VAL A 71 3.73 1.02 4.65
C VAL A 71 3.74 2.54 4.78
N ILE A 72 4.46 3.22 3.90
CA ILE A 72 4.53 4.68 3.80
C ILE A 72 3.90 5.12 2.48
N GLY A 73 3.08 6.16 2.53
CA GLY A 73 2.64 6.87 1.33
C GLY A 73 3.50 8.10 1.06
N ILE A 74 3.88 8.29 -0.20
CA ILE A 74 4.48 9.54 -0.67
C ILE A 74 3.71 10.06 -1.88
N SER A 75 3.82 11.36 -2.11
CA SER A 75 3.46 12.01 -3.36
C SER A 75 4.71 12.59 -4.00
N CYS A 76 4.80 12.50 -5.32
CA CYS A 76 5.84 13.19 -6.08
C CYS A 76 5.27 13.77 -7.38
N PRO A 77 5.92 14.75 -8.01
CA PRO A 77 5.48 15.29 -9.30
C PRO A 77 5.35 14.19 -10.36
N ASN A 78 4.30 14.24 -11.17
CA ASN A 78 4.06 13.31 -12.28
C ASN A 78 4.89 13.71 -13.52
N VAL A 79 6.22 13.69 -13.39
CA VAL A 79 7.16 14.01 -14.47
C VAL A 79 8.30 12.99 -14.51
N PRO A 80 8.93 12.77 -15.68
CA PRO A 80 10.06 11.85 -15.81
C PRO A 80 11.16 12.12 -14.76
N GLY A 81 11.61 11.04 -14.11
CA GLY A 81 12.70 11.09 -13.12
C GLY A 81 12.31 11.57 -11.73
N ALA A 82 11.06 11.96 -11.47
CA ALA A 82 10.63 12.40 -10.12
C ALA A 82 10.80 11.29 -9.07
N LEU A 83 10.23 10.11 -9.32
CA LEU A 83 10.40 8.95 -8.44
C LEU A 83 11.87 8.52 -8.33
N ALA A 84 12.63 8.58 -9.43
CA ALA A 84 14.04 8.23 -9.43
C ALA A 84 14.87 9.10 -8.46
N ARG A 85 14.54 10.40 -8.31
CA ARG A 85 15.18 11.28 -7.32
C ARG A 85 14.86 10.82 -5.89
N VAL A 86 13.60 10.48 -5.61
CA VAL A 86 13.19 9.99 -4.28
C VAL A 86 13.89 8.68 -3.93
N LEU A 87 13.91 7.73 -4.86
CA LEU A 87 14.58 6.44 -4.65
C LEU A 87 16.09 6.59 -4.45
N ARG A 88 16.72 7.58 -5.10
CA ARG A 88 18.14 7.87 -4.89
C ARG A 88 18.43 8.34 -3.46
N PHE A 89 17.59 9.18 -2.88
CA PHE A 89 17.76 9.58 -1.47
C PHE A 89 17.77 8.40 -0.52
N LEU A 90 16.89 7.42 -0.74
CA LEU A 90 16.81 6.21 0.07
C LEU A 90 18.01 5.29 -0.16
N SER A 91 18.38 5.06 -1.43
CA SER A 91 19.49 4.15 -1.76
C SER A 91 20.85 4.68 -1.30
N ASP A 92 21.07 5.99 -1.36
CA ASP A 92 22.33 6.63 -0.95
C ASP A 92 22.60 6.47 0.56
N GLU A 93 21.53 6.26 1.35
CA GLU A 93 21.58 6.04 2.80
C GLU A 93 21.30 4.56 3.17
N GLY A 94 21.30 3.66 2.19
CA GLY A 94 21.22 2.20 2.42
C GLY A 94 19.82 1.66 2.72
N VAL A 95 18.76 2.45 2.49
CA VAL A 95 17.36 1.99 2.59
C VAL A 95 16.95 1.35 1.27
N PHE A 96 16.52 0.09 1.32
CA PHE A 96 16.04 -0.68 0.18
C PHE A 96 14.51 -0.83 0.22
N ILE A 97 13.89 -0.85 -0.97
CA ILE A 97 12.44 -1.00 -1.14
C ILE A 97 12.10 -2.47 -1.38
N GLU A 98 11.43 -3.11 -0.41
CA GLU A 98 10.98 -4.51 -0.54
C GLU A 98 9.93 -4.64 -1.65
N TYR A 99 8.97 -3.71 -1.68
CA TYR A 99 8.02 -3.55 -2.76
C TYR A 99 7.41 -2.15 -2.74
N MET A 100 6.87 -1.75 -3.87
CA MET A 100 6.09 -0.52 -4.02
C MET A 100 5.03 -0.67 -5.11
N TYR A 101 4.00 0.15 -5.04
CA TYR A 101 3.02 0.32 -6.10
C TYR A 101 2.58 1.77 -6.15
N SER A 102 2.24 2.24 -7.34
CA SER A 102 2.00 3.65 -7.59
C SER A 102 1.05 3.87 -8.74
N PHE A 103 0.37 5.01 -8.71
CA PHE A 103 -0.42 5.47 -9.85
C PHE A 103 -0.33 6.99 -9.99
N ALA A 104 -0.38 7.47 -11.23
CA ALA A 104 -0.42 8.89 -11.53
C ALA A 104 -1.82 9.47 -11.22
N ASN A 105 -1.87 10.60 -10.53
CA ASN A 105 -3.07 11.34 -10.21
C ASN A 105 -2.90 12.82 -10.57
N GLY A 106 -3.29 13.17 -11.80
CA GLY A 106 -3.12 14.51 -12.35
C GLY A 106 -1.65 14.91 -12.45
N GLU A 107 -1.30 16.02 -11.80
CA GLU A 107 0.07 16.57 -11.78
C GLU A 107 1.00 15.85 -10.78
N THR A 108 0.46 14.91 -9.99
CA THR A 108 1.18 14.16 -8.96
C THR A 108 1.13 12.66 -9.22
N ALA A 109 1.99 11.90 -8.56
CA ALA A 109 1.96 10.45 -8.51
C ALA A 109 1.98 10.01 -7.05
N ASN A 110 0.99 9.20 -6.67
CA ASN A 110 0.92 8.62 -5.34
C ASN A 110 1.64 7.27 -5.34
N VAL A 111 2.49 7.07 -4.35
CA VAL A 111 3.35 5.89 -4.25
C VAL A 111 3.24 5.32 -2.85
N ILE A 112 2.97 4.02 -2.76
CA ILE A 112 2.98 3.27 -1.50
C ILE A 112 4.24 2.43 -1.47
N ILE A 113 4.99 2.54 -0.37
CA ILE A 113 6.34 1.99 -0.21
C ILE A 113 6.38 1.11 1.03
N ARG A 114 6.89 -0.11 0.86
CA ARG A 114 7.38 -0.93 1.96
C ARG A 114 8.91 -0.93 1.96
N PRO A 115 9.56 -0.18 2.87
CA PRO A 115 11.00 -0.22 3.02
C PRO A 115 11.43 -1.39 3.92
N ASN A 116 12.70 -1.78 3.83
CA ASN A 116 13.33 -2.69 4.78
C ASN A 116 13.45 -2.09 6.20
N ASN A 117 13.56 -0.76 6.30
CA ASN A 117 13.62 -0.02 7.56
C ASN A 117 12.64 1.17 7.51
N MET A 118 11.60 1.11 8.34
CA MET A 118 10.52 2.11 8.38
C MET A 118 10.99 3.45 8.93
N ASP A 119 11.68 3.44 10.06
CA ASP A 119 12.09 4.66 10.78
C ASP A 119 13.10 5.46 9.95
N GLU A 120 14.06 4.75 9.36
CA GLU A 120 15.10 5.37 8.54
C GLU A 120 14.53 5.94 7.23
N CYS A 121 13.59 5.22 6.61
CA CYS A 121 12.88 5.72 5.43
C CYS A 121 12.13 7.02 5.74
N ILE A 122 11.39 7.08 6.86
CA ILE A 122 10.67 8.30 7.27
C ILE A 122 11.64 9.44 7.56
N ARG A 123 12.76 9.17 8.26
CA ARG A 123 13.79 10.17 8.57
C ARG A 123 14.33 10.80 7.29
N ILE A 124 14.79 9.99 6.34
CA ILE A 124 15.39 10.45 5.08
C ILE A 124 14.36 11.25 4.26
N LEU A 125 13.15 10.71 4.08
CA LEU A 125 12.12 11.38 3.28
C LEU A 125 11.73 12.74 3.89
N THR A 126 11.70 12.82 5.22
CA THR A 126 11.43 14.07 5.95
C THR A 126 12.57 15.07 5.77
N GLU A 127 13.83 14.64 5.93
CA GLU A 127 15.02 15.50 5.77
C GLU A 127 15.17 16.04 4.35
N LYS A 128 14.86 15.21 3.34
CA LYS A 128 14.89 15.60 1.92
C LYS A 128 13.63 16.34 1.46
N LYS A 129 12.68 16.60 2.36
CA LYS A 129 11.42 17.31 2.10
C LYS A 129 10.59 16.66 0.99
N VAL A 130 10.53 15.33 0.98
CA VAL A 130 9.58 14.58 0.13
C VAL A 130 8.20 14.69 0.75
N ASP A 131 7.18 14.88 -0.08
CA ASP A 131 5.79 14.97 0.36
C ASP A 131 5.31 13.60 0.85
N LEU A 132 5.30 13.42 2.17
CA LEU A 132 4.80 12.23 2.83
C LEU A 132 3.28 12.37 3.05
N LEU A 133 2.52 11.34 2.69
CA LEU A 133 1.07 11.31 2.90
C LEU A 133 0.75 10.90 4.34
N ALA A 134 -0.24 11.56 4.96
CA ALA A 134 -0.78 11.04 6.19
C ALA A 134 -1.53 9.73 5.92
N ALA A 135 -1.57 8.83 6.90
CA ALA A 135 -2.30 7.56 6.74
C ALA A 135 -3.79 7.81 6.48
N SER A 136 -4.36 8.84 7.11
CA SER A 136 -5.73 9.29 6.86
C SER A 136 -5.99 9.74 5.43
N ASP A 137 -4.98 10.28 4.74
CA ASP A 137 -5.12 10.74 3.37
C ASP A 137 -5.06 9.56 2.42
N LEU A 138 -4.15 8.60 2.68
CA LEU A 138 -4.09 7.33 1.97
C LEU A 138 -5.40 6.53 2.05
N TYR A 139 -6.06 6.53 3.21
CA TYR A 139 -7.34 5.85 3.42
C TYR A 139 -8.54 6.57 2.75
N LYS A 140 -8.33 7.77 2.20
CA LYS A 140 -9.39 8.60 1.60
C LYS A 140 -9.13 8.93 0.13
N LEU A 141 -8.08 8.35 -0.47
CA LEU A 141 -7.86 8.41 -1.92
C LEU A 141 -9.05 7.79 -2.65
#